data_AF-A0A4Z0YRF6-F1
#
_entry.id   AF-A0A4Z0YRF6-F1
#
_cell.length_a   1.000
_cell.length_b   1.000
_cell.length_c   1.000
_cell.angle_alpha   90.00
_cell.angle_beta   90.00
_cell.angle_gamma   90.00
#
_symmetry.space_group_name_H-M   'P 1'
#
loop_
_entity.id
_entity.type
_entity.pdbx_description
1 polymer ?
#
loop_
_entity_poly.entity_id
_entity_poly.type
_entity_poly.pdbx_seq_one_letter_code
_entity_poly.pdbx_strand_id
1 'polypeptide(L)'
;MLIPTADFLRISRGAVDDSIAQNLNALVTPAKSGFDPASTSIRAPRGAVRQIDPRSCQTFEDKVLFPSWQARSDVLTYCAYVATSPDPDDPEISLRAAETEQNREHVVDERLDPYSGRYFPREPRTEKLALLLRQERSVEKIVRSRTWGLVQERCGNGNFQDAEVALNQWRRGREDPRP
;
A
#
# COMPACT_ATOMS: atom_id res chain seq x y z
N MET A 1 -2.02 -10.49 17.64
CA MET A 1 -2.06 -10.80 16.20
C MET A 1 -2.17 -9.53 15.33
N LEU A 2 -1.55 -8.40 15.69
CA LEU A 2 -1.65 -7.12 14.95
C LEU A 2 -0.37 -6.78 14.16
N ILE A 3 0.73 -7.48 14.43
CA ILE A 3 2.06 -7.27 13.81
C ILE A 3 2.16 -7.77 12.35
N PRO A 4 1.54 -8.90 11.93
CA PRO A 4 1.87 -9.47 10.62
C PRO A 4 1.35 -8.66 9.42
N THR A 5 0.33 -7.83 9.61
CA THR A 5 -0.31 -7.06 8.53
C THR A 5 0.52 -5.85 8.13
N ALA A 6 0.98 -5.06 9.11
CA ALA A 6 1.85 -3.92 8.87
C ALA A 6 3.19 -4.35 8.25
N ASP A 7 3.77 -5.45 8.75
CA ASP A 7 5.02 -5.99 8.22
C ASP A 7 4.86 -6.52 6.78
N PHE A 8 3.76 -7.22 6.49
CA PHE A 8 3.46 -7.64 5.12
C PHE A 8 3.37 -6.45 4.17
N LEU A 9 2.62 -5.40 4.54
CA LEU A 9 2.46 -4.20 3.70
C LEU A 9 3.79 -3.49 3.49
N ARG A 10 4.61 -3.36 4.55
CA ARG A 10 5.94 -2.78 4.48
C ARG A 10 6.86 -3.55 3.53
N ILE A 11 6.93 -4.87 3.66
CA ILE A 11 7.79 -5.71 2.80
C ILE A 11 7.30 -5.69 1.35
N SER A 12 5.98 -5.80 1.15
CA SER A 12 5.38 -5.78 -0.19
C SER A 12 5.66 -4.47 -0.93
N ARG A 13 5.51 -3.32 -0.24
CA ARG A 13 5.83 -2.00 -0.81
C ARG A 13 7.31 -1.84 -1.09
N GLY A 14 8.17 -2.27 -0.15
CA GLY A 14 9.62 -2.25 -0.32
C GLY A 14 10.10 -3.05 -1.54
N ALA A 15 9.46 -4.19 -1.80
CA ALA A 15 9.84 -5.08 -2.90
C ALA A 15 9.45 -4.54 -4.29
N VAL A 16 8.37 -3.76 -4.40
CA VAL A 16 7.80 -3.35 -5.70
C VAL A 16 7.80 -1.84 -5.90
N ASP A 17 7.19 -1.09 -4.97
CA ASP A 17 6.90 0.34 -5.13
C ASP A 17 8.10 1.21 -4.74
N ASP A 18 8.73 0.96 -3.59
CA ASP A 18 9.89 1.75 -3.16
C ASP A 18 11.10 1.54 -4.11
N SER A 19 11.18 0.35 -4.70
CA SER A 19 12.18 -0.04 -5.69
C SER A 19 11.71 0.17 -7.14
N ILE A 20 10.58 0.83 -7.39
CA ILE A 20 9.98 0.92 -8.73
C ILE A 20 10.94 1.48 -9.78
N ALA A 21 11.72 2.49 -9.44
CA ALA A 21 12.70 3.07 -10.36
C ALA A 21 13.78 2.04 -10.76
N GLN A 22 14.21 1.20 -9.82
CA GLN A 22 15.17 0.12 -10.09
C GLN A 22 14.53 -0.97 -10.97
N ASN A 23 13.30 -1.38 -10.63
CA ASN A 23 12.54 -2.36 -11.40
C ASN A 23 12.35 -1.88 -12.86
N LEU A 24 11.97 -0.63 -13.08
CA LEU A 24 11.81 -0.04 -14.41
C LEU A 24 13.16 0.09 -15.16
N ASN A 25 14.23 0.49 -14.47
CA ASN A 25 15.56 0.53 -15.06
C ASN A 25 16.05 -0.86 -15.52
N ALA A 26 15.69 -1.93 -14.79
CA ALA A 26 16.04 -3.29 -15.15
C ALA A 26 15.34 -3.78 -16.43
N LEU A 27 14.19 -3.20 -16.79
CA LEU A 27 13.50 -3.48 -18.05
C LEU A 27 14.21 -2.86 -19.26
N VAL A 28 15.07 -1.86 -19.04
CA VAL A 28 15.91 -1.31 -20.11
C VAL A 28 17.01 -2.32 -20.41
N THR A 29 16.99 -2.91 -21.61
CA THR A 29 18.04 -3.83 -22.07
C THR A 29 18.87 -3.20 -23.19
N PRO A 30 19.96 -2.46 -22.88
CA PRO A 30 20.80 -1.82 -23.89
C PRO A 30 21.43 -2.80 -24.88
N ALA A 31 21.69 -4.03 -24.44
CA ALA A 31 22.35 -5.04 -25.28
C ALA A 31 21.52 -5.44 -26.51
N LYS A 32 20.19 -5.29 -26.47
CA LYS A 32 19.32 -5.62 -27.61
C LYS A 32 19.45 -4.62 -28.76
N SER A 33 19.83 -3.37 -28.50
CA SER A 33 19.97 -2.36 -29.56
C SER A 33 21.33 -2.42 -30.27
N GLY A 34 22.25 -3.28 -29.84
CA GLY A 34 23.63 -3.30 -30.34
C GLY A 34 24.45 -2.09 -29.86
N PHE A 35 25.77 -2.15 -30.05
CA PHE A 35 26.67 -1.03 -29.83
C PHE A 35 26.83 -0.25 -31.14
N ASP A 36 26.45 1.02 -31.15
CA ASP A 36 26.70 1.93 -32.26
C ASP A 36 27.97 2.76 -31.98
N PRO A 37 29.08 2.56 -32.71
CA PRO A 37 30.30 3.33 -32.52
C PRO A 37 30.13 4.82 -32.86
N ALA A 38 29.08 5.23 -33.59
CA ALA A 38 28.77 6.65 -33.78
C ALA A 38 28.23 7.30 -32.49
N SER A 39 27.68 6.51 -31.56
CA SER A 39 27.12 7.02 -30.29
C SER A 39 28.17 7.58 -29.32
N THR A 40 29.46 7.27 -29.50
CA THR A 40 30.55 7.84 -28.68
C THR A 40 31.03 9.20 -29.19
N SER A 41 30.64 9.60 -30.40
CA SER A 41 31.06 10.87 -31.01
C SER A 41 30.25 12.08 -30.48
N ILE A 42 29.06 11.83 -29.93
CA ILE A 42 28.16 12.87 -29.42
C ILE A 42 27.99 12.63 -27.93
N ARG A 43 28.39 13.63 -27.12
CA ARG A 43 28.09 13.64 -25.68
C ARG A 43 26.60 13.93 -25.50
N ALA A 44 25.75 12.91 -25.65
CA ALA A 44 24.34 13.04 -25.34
C ALA A 44 24.18 13.38 -23.84
N PRO A 45 23.34 14.35 -23.48
CA PRO A 45 23.07 14.64 -22.08
C PRO A 45 22.52 13.38 -21.40
N ARG A 46 23.00 13.09 -20.19
CA ARG A 46 22.49 12.02 -19.31
C ARG A 46 21.04 12.32 -18.97
N GLY A 47 20.11 11.95 -19.84
CA GLY A 47 18.71 12.37 -19.70
C GLY A 47 17.81 12.07 -20.89
N ALA A 48 18.33 11.55 -22.01
CA ALA A 48 17.47 10.93 -23.02
C ALA A 48 16.81 9.70 -22.38
N VAL A 49 15.59 9.88 -21.88
CA VAL A 49 14.72 8.85 -21.33
C VAL A 49 14.65 7.75 -22.37
N ARG A 50 15.40 6.66 -22.17
CA ARG A 50 15.29 5.48 -23.02
C ARG A 50 13.91 4.92 -22.76
N GLN A 51 13.03 5.10 -23.74
CA GLN A 51 11.70 4.52 -23.74
C GLN A 51 11.84 3.02 -23.54
N ILE A 52 11.18 2.49 -22.51
CA ILE A 52 11.18 1.07 -22.23
C ILE A 52 10.35 0.39 -23.32
N ASP A 53 10.75 -0.80 -23.74
CA ASP A 53 9.97 -1.60 -24.68
C ASP A 53 8.53 -1.81 -24.15
N PRO A 54 7.48 -1.39 -24.88
CA PRO A 54 6.09 -1.43 -24.39
C PRO A 54 5.64 -2.82 -23.94
N ARG A 55 6.11 -3.88 -24.61
CA ARG A 55 5.78 -5.26 -24.25
C ARG A 55 6.41 -5.67 -22.92
N SER A 56 7.64 -5.22 -22.66
CA SER A 56 8.33 -5.45 -21.39
C SER A 56 7.65 -4.71 -20.23
N CYS A 57 7.20 -3.47 -20.46
CA CYS A 57 6.36 -2.73 -19.52
C CYS A 57 5.05 -3.43 -19.22
N GLN A 58 4.29 -3.80 -20.25
CA GLN A 58 3.01 -4.50 -20.07
C GLN A 58 3.19 -5.82 -19.32
N THR A 59 4.27 -6.57 -19.61
CA THR A 59 4.58 -7.80 -18.89
C THR A 59 4.88 -7.54 -17.41
N PHE A 60 5.61 -6.48 -17.09
CA PHE A 60 5.89 -6.09 -15.70
C PHE A 60 4.61 -5.67 -14.97
N GLU A 61 3.78 -4.85 -15.62
CA GLU A 61 2.49 -4.41 -15.09
C GLU A 61 1.59 -5.61 -14.77
N ASP A 62 1.39 -6.51 -15.74
CA ASP A 62 0.47 -7.64 -15.63
C ASP A 62 0.93 -8.74 -14.67
N LYS A 63 2.24 -8.98 -14.58
CA LYS A 63 2.82 -10.11 -13.83
C LYS A 63 3.42 -9.74 -12.49
N VAL A 64 3.74 -8.47 -12.26
CA VAL A 64 4.41 -8.03 -11.01
C VAL A 64 3.59 -6.95 -10.32
N LEU A 65 3.38 -5.81 -10.99
CA LEU A 65 2.81 -4.63 -10.36
C LEU A 65 1.36 -4.88 -9.90
N PHE A 66 0.44 -5.18 -10.83
CA PHE A 66 -0.96 -5.35 -10.49
C PHE A 66 -1.24 -6.55 -9.58
N PRO A 67 -0.59 -7.73 -9.76
CA PRO A 67 -0.71 -8.81 -8.77
C PRO A 67 -0.29 -8.39 -7.36
N SER A 68 0.79 -7.62 -7.21
CA SER A 68 1.25 -7.17 -5.89
C SER A 68 0.25 -6.21 -5.24
N TRP A 69 -0.30 -5.28 -6.01
CA TRP A 69 -1.33 -4.35 -5.53
C TRP A 69 -2.62 -5.08 -5.17
N GLN A 70 -3.00 -6.10 -5.95
CA GLN A 70 -4.14 -6.95 -5.65
C GLN A 70 -3.96 -7.67 -4.32
N ALA A 71 -2.83 -8.34 -4.11
CA ALA A 71 -2.55 -9.06 -2.88
C ALA A 71 -2.62 -8.14 -1.65
N ARG A 72 -2.13 -6.90 -1.76
CA ARG A 72 -2.29 -5.89 -0.69
C ARG A 72 -3.75 -5.48 -0.46
N SER A 73 -4.51 -5.28 -1.53
CA SER A 73 -5.95 -5.03 -1.44
C SER A 73 -6.70 -6.16 -0.74
N ASP A 74 -6.36 -7.41 -1.04
CA ASP A 74 -6.99 -8.59 -0.46
C ASP A 74 -6.69 -8.69 1.04
N VAL A 75 -5.43 -8.47 1.44
CA VAL A 75 -5.05 -8.42 2.86
C VAL A 75 -5.78 -7.30 3.59
N LEU A 76 -5.84 -6.09 3.04
CA LEU A 76 -6.57 -4.97 3.65
C LEU A 76 -8.09 -5.24 3.76
N THR A 77 -8.65 -6.01 2.82
CA THR A 77 -10.06 -6.39 2.84
C THR A 77 -10.33 -7.46 3.88
N TYR A 78 -9.50 -8.50 3.92
CA TYR A 78 -9.55 -9.56 4.93
C TYR A 78 -9.42 -8.97 6.35
N CYS A 79 -8.46 -8.08 6.56
CA CYS A 79 -8.27 -7.47 7.87
C CYS A 79 -9.45 -6.58 8.28
N ALA A 80 -10.11 -5.93 7.31
CA ALA A 80 -11.31 -5.14 7.61
C ALA A 80 -12.47 -6.03 8.07
N TYR A 81 -12.63 -7.22 7.47
CA TYR A 81 -13.60 -8.20 7.93
C TYR A 81 -13.30 -8.67 9.36
N VAL A 82 -12.04 -9.00 9.65
CA VAL A 82 -11.58 -9.38 10.99
C VAL A 82 -11.81 -8.27 12.02
N ALA A 83 -11.55 -7.01 11.65
CA ALA A 83 -11.75 -5.86 12.53
C ALA A 83 -13.22 -5.64 12.91
N THR A 84 -14.16 -6.11 12.11
CA THR A 84 -15.61 -6.04 12.40
C THR A 84 -16.16 -7.26 13.15
N SER A 85 -15.36 -8.33 13.28
CA SER A 85 -15.75 -9.52 14.03
C SER A 85 -15.51 -9.31 15.53
N PRO A 86 -16.41 -9.76 16.42
CA PRO A 86 -16.12 -9.81 17.85
C PRO A 86 -14.90 -10.72 18.09
N ASP A 87 -13.97 -10.26 18.95
CA ASP A 87 -12.76 -10.98 19.36
C ASP A 87 -12.99 -11.59 20.76
N PRO A 88 -13.45 -12.85 20.87
CA PRO A 88 -13.72 -13.48 22.16
C PRO A 88 -12.45 -13.78 22.97
N ASP A 89 -11.28 -13.79 22.33
CA ASP A 89 -9.99 -14.13 22.92
C ASP A 89 -9.17 -12.89 23.29
N ASP A 90 -9.77 -11.70 23.34
CA ASP A 90 -9.07 -10.48 23.74
C ASP A 90 -8.75 -10.51 25.26
N PRO A 91 -7.47 -10.70 25.66
CA PRO A 91 -7.08 -10.78 27.06
C PRO A 91 -7.27 -9.44 27.80
N GLU A 92 -7.44 -8.34 27.06
CA GLU A 92 -7.68 -7.01 27.64
C GLU A 92 -9.16 -6.81 28.01
N ILE A 93 -10.08 -7.73 27.69
CA ILE A 93 -11.51 -7.61 28.03
C ILE A 93 -11.70 -7.44 29.55
N SER A 94 -11.13 -8.35 30.36
CA SER A 94 -11.29 -8.32 31.81
C SER A 94 -10.63 -7.10 32.45
N LEU A 95 -9.45 -6.70 31.95
CA LEU A 95 -8.73 -5.52 32.43
C LEU A 95 -9.50 -4.23 32.14
N ARG A 96 -10.04 -4.10 30.92
CA ARG A 96 -10.84 -2.96 30.50
C ARG A 96 -12.14 -2.85 31.30
N ALA A 97 -12.79 -3.98 31.58
CA ALA A 97 -13.99 -4.02 32.41
C ALA A 97 -13.69 -3.53 33.84
N ALA A 98 -12.58 -3.99 34.45
CA ALA A 98 -12.15 -3.54 35.77
C ALA A 98 -11.79 -2.04 35.80
N GLU A 99 -11.07 -1.53 34.80
CA GLU A 99 -10.74 -0.10 34.68
C GLU A 99 -12.00 0.76 34.49
N THR A 100 -12.97 0.27 33.72
CA THR A 100 -14.24 0.98 33.48
C THR A 100 -15.06 1.07 34.76
N GLU A 101 -15.07 0.00 35.56
CA GLU A 101 -15.77 -0.02 36.84
C GLU A 101 -15.07 0.88 37.87
N GLN A 102 -13.74 0.83 37.96
CA GLN A 102 -12.98 1.72 38.84
C GLN A 102 -13.19 3.20 38.49
N ASN A 103 -13.28 3.54 37.21
CA ASN A 103 -13.57 4.91 36.79
C ASN A 103 -15.02 5.33 37.07
N ARG A 104 -15.99 4.40 37.08
CA ARG A 104 -17.37 4.71 37.49
C ARG A 104 -17.46 5.09 38.97
N GLU A 105 -16.60 4.50 39.81
CA GLU A 105 -16.50 4.83 41.23
C GLU A 105 -15.70 6.10 41.49
N HIS A 106 -14.91 6.57 40.51
CA HIS A 106 -14.06 7.75 40.64
C HIS A 106 -14.89 9.05 40.58
N VAL A 107 -15.01 9.73 41.72
CA VAL A 107 -15.67 11.05 41.83
C VAL A 107 -14.62 12.16 41.71
N VAL A 108 -14.81 13.03 40.73
CA VAL A 108 -13.89 14.14 40.41
C VAL A 108 -14.38 15.42 41.07
N ASP A 109 -13.54 16.05 41.89
CA ASP A 109 -13.77 17.43 42.38
C ASP A 109 -13.19 18.43 41.38
N GLU A 110 -14.03 18.91 40.46
CA GLU A 110 -13.67 19.87 39.41
C GLU A 110 -13.10 21.18 39.94
N ARG A 111 -13.33 21.51 41.23
CA ARG A 111 -12.81 22.72 41.87
C ARG A 111 -11.36 22.55 42.32
N LEU A 112 -10.91 21.32 42.57
CA LEU A 112 -9.54 21.03 43.01
C LEU A 112 -8.60 20.81 41.82
N ASP A 113 -9.07 20.11 40.79
CA ASP A 113 -8.35 19.94 39.50
C ASP A 113 -9.31 19.71 38.32
N PRO A 114 -9.53 20.71 37.46
CA PRO A 114 -10.38 20.61 36.26
C PRO A 114 -9.94 19.56 35.22
N TYR A 115 -8.72 19.02 35.31
CA TYR A 115 -8.16 18.08 34.34
C TYR A 115 -8.19 16.62 34.81
N SER A 116 -8.48 16.37 36.08
CA SER A 116 -8.46 15.05 36.71
C SER A 116 -9.60 14.12 36.28
N GLY A 117 -10.63 14.64 35.62
CA GLY A 117 -11.78 13.84 35.14
C GLY A 117 -11.62 13.17 33.78
N ARG A 118 -10.44 13.26 33.15
CA ARG A 118 -10.21 12.65 31.83
C ARG A 118 -9.89 11.17 31.96
N TYR A 119 -10.89 10.33 31.71
CA TYR A 119 -10.71 8.89 31.57
C TYR A 119 -10.57 8.51 30.09
N PHE A 120 -9.51 7.78 29.78
CA PHE A 120 -9.29 7.19 28.46
C PHE A 120 -9.31 5.67 28.61
N PRO A 121 -10.44 5.00 28.28
CA PRO A 121 -10.50 3.55 28.36
C PRO A 121 -9.48 2.94 27.39
N ARG A 122 -8.92 1.79 27.77
CA ARG A 122 -8.15 0.99 26.81
C ARG A 122 -9.03 0.63 25.62
N GLU A 123 -8.52 0.84 24.41
CA GLU A 123 -9.20 0.49 23.16
C GLU A 123 -9.11 -1.02 22.87
N PRO A 124 -10.16 -1.67 22.34
CA PRO A 124 -10.13 -3.08 21.99
C PRO A 124 -9.21 -3.34 20.79
N ARG A 125 -8.69 -4.56 20.70
CA ARG A 125 -7.76 -4.94 19.61
C ARG A 125 -8.37 -4.70 18.23
N THR A 126 -9.66 -4.94 18.08
CA THR A 126 -10.44 -4.72 16.85
C THR A 126 -10.54 -3.24 16.48
N GLU A 127 -10.70 -2.34 17.46
CA GLU A 127 -10.73 -0.89 17.23
C GLU A 127 -9.34 -0.35 16.87
N LYS A 128 -8.30 -0.80 17.57
CA LYS A 128 -6.90 -0.51 17.21
C LYS A 128 -6.61 -0.97 15.77
N LEU A 129 -7.05 -2.17 15.39
CA LEU A 129 -6.92 -2.68 14.03
C LEU A 129 -7.69 -1.82 13.02
N ALA A 130 -8.93 -1.43 13.32
CA ALA A 130 -9.74 -0.60 12.45
C ALA A 130 -9.09 0.77 12.20
N LEU A 131 -8.49 1.39 13.22
CA LEU A 131 -7.74 2.63 13.08
C LEU A 131 -6.53 2.45 12.16
N LEU A 132 -5.72 1.42 12.38
CA LEU A 132 -4.57 1.09 11.54
C LEU A 132 -4.99 0.85 10.08
N LEU A 133 -6.08 0.13 9.83
CA LEU A 133 -6.56 -0.14 8.47
C LEU A 133 -7.00 1.12 7.72
N ARG A 134 -7.60 2.10 8.41
CA ARG A 134 -7.95 3.40 7.80
C ARG A 134 -6.69 4.15 7.35
N GLN A 135 -5.65 4.13 8.18
CA GLN A 135 -4.37 4.73 7.84
C GLN A 135 -3.72 3.99 6.67
N GLU A 136 -3.64 2.65 6.72
CA GLU A 136 -3.00 1.85 5.68
C GLU A 136 -3.70 1.95 4.32
N ARG A 137 -5.04 2.05 4.29
CA ARG A 137 -5.78 2.33 3.05
C ARG A 137 -5.42 3.68 2.44
N SER A 138 -5.20 4.69 3.29
CA SER A 138 -4.81 6.03 2.83
C SER A 138 -3.39 6.04 2.29
N VAL A 139 -2.46 5.36 2.97
CA VAL A 139 -1.07 5.18 2.52
C VAL A 139 -1.06 4.41 1.21
N GLU A 140 -1.81 3.33 1.09
CA GLU A 140 -1.87 2.50 -0.12
C GLU A 140 -2.32 3.31 -1.34
N LYS A 141 -3.32 4.18 -1.19
CA LYS A 141 -3.76 5.09 -2.27
C LYS A 141 -2.63 6.02 -2.74
N ILE A 142 -1.87 6.59 -1.79
CA ILE A 142 -0.74 7.49 -2.11
C ILE A 142 0.37 6.71 -2.82
N VAL A 143 0.73 5.54 -2.30
CA VAL A 143 1.79 4.69 -2.87
C VAL A 143 1.42 4.31 -4.30
N ARG A 144 0.21 3.77 -4.54
CA ARG A 144 -0.25 3.42 -5.90
C ARG A 144 -0.21 4.60 -6.86
N SER A 145 -0.71 5.76 -6.43
CA SER A 145 -0.70 6.98 -7.26
C SER A 145 0.72 7.40 -7.65
N ARG A 146 1.66 7.38 -6.70
CA ARG A 146 3.07 7.71 -6.97
C ARG A 146 3.76 6.69 -7.87
N THR A 147 3.62 5.41 -7.56
CA THR A 147 4.21 4.32 -8.35
C THR A 147 3.66 4.35 -9.77
N TRP A 148 2.34 4.51 -9.92
CA TRP A 148 1.72 4.60 -11.23
C TRP A 148 2.23 5.79 -12.03
N GLY A 149 2.36 6.97 -11.41
CA GLY A 149 2.93 8.14 -12.09
C GLY A 149 4.29 7.86 -12.72
N LEU A 150 5.19 7.20 -11.98
CA LEU A 150 6.51 6.82 -12.49
C LEU A 150 6.45 5.75 -13.59
N VAL A 151 5.54 4.78 -13.46
CA VAL A 151 5.30 3.78 -14.50
C VAL A 151 4.79 4.46 -15.77
N GLN A 152 3.81 5.35 -15.67
CA GLN A 152 3.28 6.09 -16.83
C GLN A 152 4.33 6.97 -17.50
N GLU A 153 5.21 7.63 -16.74
CA GLU A 153 6.30 8.43 -17.30
C GLU A 153 7.30 7.61 -18.12
N ARG A 154 7.50 6.33 -17.79
CA ARG A 154 8.54 5.48 -18.41
C ARG A 154 8.03 4.41 -19.36
N CYS A 155 6.79 3.99 -19.17
CA CYS A 155 6.11 2.93 -19.93
C CYS A 155 4.91 3.45 -20.73
N GLY A 156 4.39 4.64 -20.43
CA GLY A 156 3.15 5.15 -20.99
C GLY A 156 3.31 5.84 -22.34
N ASN A 157 2.35 5.59 -23.23
CA ASN A 157 2.21 6.29 -24.52
C ASN A 157 1.47 7.64 -24.40
N GLY A 158 1.55 8.33 -23.25
CA GLY A 158 0.90 9.64 -23.02
C GLY A 158 -0.56 9.61 -22.55
N ASN A 159 -1.14 8.43 -22.28
CA ASN A 159 -2.46 8.33 -21.64
C ASN A 159 -2.32 8.37 -20.11
N PHE A 160 -2.59 9.53 -19.52
CA PHE A 160 -2.68 9.70 -18.07
C PHE A 160 -3.98 9.08 -17.55
N GLN A 161 -3.91 7.82 -17.14
CA GLN A 161 -5.03 7.10 -16.52
C GLN A 161 -4.76 7.01 -15.02
N ASP A 162 -5.82 7.01 -14.21
CA ASP A 162 -5.67 6.83 -12.77
C ASP A 162 -5.25 5.39 -12.41
N ALA A 163 -4.48 5.25 -11.34
CA ALA A 163 -3.94 3.96 -10.90
C ALA A 163 -5.04 2.93 -10.58
N GLU A 164 -6.14 3.38 -9.97
CA GLU A 164 -7.26 2.49 -9.65
C GLU A 164 -8.03 2.07 -10.89
N VAL A 165 -8.13 2.96 -11.90
CA VAL A 165 -8.74 2.62 -13.19
C VAL A 165 -7.92 1.56 -13.91
N ALA A 166 -6.60 1.70 -13.96
CA ALA A 166 -5.70 0.72 -14.58
C ALA A 166 -5.79 -0.66 -13.88
N LEU A 167 -5.75 -0.68 -12.54
CA LEU A 167 -5.91 -1.91 -11.76
C LEU A 167 -7.27 -2.58 -12.01
N ASN A 168 -8.35 -1.79 -12.09
CA ASN A 168 -9.68 -2.33 -12.35
C ASN A 168 -9.84 -2.88 -13.77
N GLN A 169 -9.19 -2.28 -14.78
CA GLN A 169 -9.15 -2.83 -16.14
C GLN A 169 -8.42 -4.17 -16.16
N TRP A 170 -7.28 -4.25 -15.48
CA TRP A 170 -6.52 -5.49 -15.34
C TRP A 170 -7.33 -6.61 -14.66
N ARG A 171 -8.07 -6.30 -13.58
CA ARG A 171 -8.97 -7.24 -12.90
C ARG A 171 -10.01 -7.83 -13.86
N ARG A 172 -10.71 -6.96 -14.60
CA ARG A 172 -11.73 -7.37 -15.57
C ARG A 172 -11.15 -8.28 -16.66
N GLY A 173 -9.93 -8.01 -17.11
CA GLY A 173 -9.23 -8.84 -18.09
C GLY A 173 -8.89 -10.25 -17.61
N ARG A 174 -8.87 -10.50 -16.29
CA ARG A 174 -8.66 -11.85 -15.72
C ARG A 174 -9.97 -12.59 -15.42
N GLU A 175 -11.03 -11.86 -15.11
CA GLU A 175 -12.36 -12.41 -14.83
C GLU A 175 -13.09 -12.86 -16.11
N ASP A 176 -12.71 -12.31 -17.27
CA ASP A 176 -13.22 -12.70 -18.58
C ASP A 176 -12.15 -13.47 -19.38
N PRO A 177 -11.89 -14.76 -19.06
CA PRO A 177 -11.11 -15.60 -19.94
C PRO A 177 -11.97 -15.87 -21.17
N ARG A 178 -11.91 -14.98 -22.17
CA ARG A 178 -12.57 -15.24 -23.45
C ARG A 178 -12.10 -16.62 -23.97
N PRO A 179 -13.04 -17.51 -24.32
CA PRO A 179 -12.73 -18.85 -24.82
C PRO A 179 -11.99 -18.84 -26.16
#